data_AF-X0P9Y6-F1
#
_entry.id   AF-X0P9Y6-F1
#
_cell.length_a   1.000
_cell.length_b   1.000
_cell.length_c   1.000
_cell.angle_alpha   90.00
_cell.angle_beta   90.00
_cell.angle_gamma   90.00
#
_symmetry.space_group_name_H-M   'P 1'
#
loop_
_entity.id
_entity.type
_entity.pdbx_description
1 polymer ?
#
loop_
_entity_poly.entity_id
_entity_poly.type
_entity_poly.pdbx_seq_one_letter_code
_entity_poly.pdbx_strand_id
1 'polypeptide(L)'
;MSQKHALFQIGAAVLLGLTLGLISQPTFSSAAATPKKSAKATKHLTYGDLTNHNLNRLGTIRQLTRSTLAETHKLSGKQVQRLVYLPLPKRLTAKNFTLSQRYLTIHLTKNEYGVKNVPIPLNKLTGIILNRYLPAKYDFTKPKTAKKVVALTFDDGPDPTLTPKLLKTLKKYHVPATFFEVGSSVIKYPSISRLVLKYGNQIGNHSWNHPQLTSLNNSKALRQISLTDAAIYKATGTIPYYIRPPYGDVNSRIGNLYDRPIIRWSVDSRDWSYLNTAKTVSHVLSTTTNGSIILMHDIHATSVAAVPQIIRSLKKRGYTFVTLAQLNQKPLLANLQYFGRNDFRGF
;
A
#
# COMPACT_ATOMS: atom_id res chain seq x y z
N MET A 1 18.35 50.23 -29.31
CA MET A 1 19.75 50.69 -29.18
C MET A 1 20.44 49.71 -28.24
N SER A 2 21.55 49.02 -28.44
CA SER A 2 22.62 48.87 -29.45
C SER A 2 23.43 47.64 -28.94
N GLN A 3 23.69 46.56 -29.72
CA GLN A 3 24.97 46.26 -30.41
C GLN A 3 26.25 46.63 -29.62
N LYS A 4 27.34 45.84 -29.46
CA LYS A 4 28.07 44.86 -30.31
C LYS A 4 29.15 44.16 -29.43
N HIS A 5 29.43 42.86 -29.61
CA HIS A 5 30.65 42.24 -30.20
C HIS A 5 32.03 42.85 -29.91
N ALA A 6 32.98 42.00 -29.51
CA ALA A 6 34.41 42.18 -29.73
C ALA A 6 35.08 40.84 -30.10
N LEU A 7 35.69 40.81 -31.28
CA LEU A 7 36.66 39.81 -31.76
C LEU A 7 38.01 40.03 -31.07
N PHE A 8 38.83 38.99 -31.01
CA PHE A 8 40.29 39.12 -31.04
C PHE A 8 40.90 38.11 -32.01
N GLN A 9 41.68 38.63 -32.94
CA GLN A 9 42.62 37.93 -33.83
C GLN A 9 44.03 38.52 -33.59
N ILE A 10 45.02 37.94 -34.30
CA ILE A 10 46.47 38.23 -34.40
C ILE A 10 47.29 37.17 -33.65
N GLY A 11 48.26 36.45 -34.23
CA GLY A 11 48.83 36.44 -35.59
C GLY A 11 50.15 35.63 -35.61
N ALA A 12 50.51 35.15 -36.82
CA ALA A 12 51.84 34.83 -37.42
C ALA A 12 53.04 34.41 -36.54
N ALA A 13 54.03 33.62 -36.94
CA ALA A 13 54.40 32.78 -38.09
C ALA A 13 55.75 32.11 -37.67
N VAL A 14 56.20 31.08 -38.39
CA VAL A 14 57.58 30.92 -38.93
C VAL A 14 57.75 29.50 -39.49
N LEU A 15 58.22 29.48 -40.73
CA LEU A 15 58.58 28.35 -41.59
C LEU A 15 59.99 27.85 -41.24
N LEU A 16 60.22 26.54 -41.27
CA LEU A 16 61.51 25.98 -41.68
C LEU A 16 61.28 24.57 -42.27
N GLY A 17 61.63 24.42 -43.54
CA GLY A 17 61.53 23.18 -44.29
C GLY A 17 62.74 22.28 -44.09
N LEU A 18 62.53 20.97 -44.32
CA LEU A 18 63.54 20.04 -44.80
C LEU A 18 62.87 18.82 -45.42
N THR A 19 63.63 18.18 -46.29
CA THR A 19 63.24 17.50 -47.54
C THR A 19 62.85 16.02 -47.42
N LEU A 20 62.15 15.59 -48.47
CA LEU A 20 61.69 14.27 -48.91
C LEU A 20 62.38 13.00 -48.35
N GLY A 21 61.53 12.02 -48.03
CA GLY A 21 61.81 10.59 -48.14
C GLY A 21 60.53 9.83 -48.53
N LEU A 22 60.46 9.36 -49.77
CA LEU A 22 59.39 8.51 -50.30
C LEU A 22 59.53 7.09 -49.73
N ILE A 23 58.54 6.63 -48.98
CA ILE A 23 58.32 5.20 -48.69
C ILE A 23 56.85 4.88 -48.94
N SER A 24 56.62 4.00 -49.92
CA SER A 24 55.34 3.42 -50.30
C SER A 24 54.72 2.62 -49.15
N GLN A 25 53.46 2.92 -48.79
CA GLN A 25 52.64 2.12 -47.88
C GLN A 25 51.51 1.43 -48.67
N PRO A 26 51.19 0.16 -48.37
CA PRO A 26 50.18 -0.61 -49.10
C PRO A 26 48.77 -0.22 -48.68
N THR A 27 47.85 -0.22 -49.65
CA THR A 27 46.42 -0.04 -49.43
C THR A 27 45.83 -1.26 -48.71
N PHE A 28 45.47 -1.12 -47.44
CA PHE A 28 44.60 -2.07 -46.74
C PHE A 28 43.17 -1.51 -46.66
N SER A 29 42.27 -2.19 -47.38
CA SER A 29 40.82 -2.04 -47.27
C SER A 29 40.37 -2.52 -45.89
N SER A 30 39.94 -1.60 -45.04
CA SER A 30 39.28 -1.90 -43.76
C SER A 30 37.77 -1.87 -43.98
N ALA A 31 37.18 -3.05 -44.15
CA ALA A 31 35.74 -3.23 -44.07
C ALA A 31 35.28 -2.88 -42.64
N ALA A 32 34.47 -1.83 -42.51
CA ALA A 32 33.87 -1.43 -41.26
C ALA A 32 32.96 -2.54 -40.73
N ALA A 33 33.42 -3.26 -39.71
CA ALA A 33 32.62 -4.21 -38.97
C ALA A 33 31.52 -3.44 -38.21
N THR A 34 30.27 -3.57 -38.66
CA THR A 34 29.08 -3.12 -37.92
C THR A 34 29.09 -3.73 -36.52
N PRO A 35 28.88 -2.94 -35.45
CA PRO A 35 28.84 -3.47 -34.09
C PRO A 35 27.62 -4.38 -33.96
N LYS A 36 27.86 -5.69 -33.76
CA LYS A 36 26.83 -6.63 -33.33
C LYS A 36 26.22 -6.09 -32.04
N LYS A 37 24.96 -5.62 -32.10
CA LYS A 37 24.12 -5.43 -30.92
C LYS A 37 24.13 -6.75 -30.16
N SER A 38 24.85 -6.83 -29.05
CA SER A 38 24.73 -7.98 -28.16
C SER A 38 23.30 -7.97 -27.65
N ALA A 39 22.50 -8.95 -28.10
CA ALA A 39 21.22 -9.21 -27.51
C ALA A 39 21.50 -9.53 -26.04
N LYS A 40 21.22 -8.57 -25.15
CA LYS A 40 21.37 -8.72 -23.71
C LYS A 40 20.58 -9.97 -23.33
N ALA A 41 21.28 -11.04 -22.95
CA ALA A 41 20.65 -12.30 -22.57
C ALA A 41 19.48 -11.97 -21.63
N THR A 42 18.27 -12.37 -22.01
CA THR A 42 17.07 -12.16 -21.19
C THR A 42 17.25 -12.98 -19.92
N LYS A 43 17.80 -12.34 -18.87
CA LYS A 43 17.93 -12.94 -17.55
C LYS A 43 16.54 -13.39 -17.14
N HIS A 44 16.34 -14.71 -17.05
CA HIS A 44 15.08 -15.28 -16.58
C HIS A 44 14.91 -14.88 -15.12
N LEU A 45 14.03 -13.91 -14.88
CA LEU A 45 13.80 -13.39 -13.55
C LEU A 45 12.95 -14.38 -12.75
N THR A 46 13.35 -14.63 -11.51
CA THR A 46 12.61 -15.50 -10.59
C THR A 46 11.86 -14.70 -9.54
N TYR A 47 10.95 -15.36 -8.84
CA TYR A 47 10.37 -14.84 -7.60
C TYR A 47 11.44 -14.42 -6.57
N GLY A 48 12.45 -15.27 -6.39
CA GLY A 48 13.57 -15.05 -5.47
C GLY A 48 14.26 -13.74 -5.78
N ASP A 49 14.55 -13.51 -7.07
CA ASP A 49 15.14 -12.27 -7.56
C ASP A 49 14.30 -11.06 -7.16
N LEU A 50 13.01 -11.05 -7.45
CA LEU A 50 12.15 -9.88 -7.21
C LEU A 50 11.94 -9.55 -5.73
N THR A 51 11.85 -10.58 -4.88
CA THR A 51 11.27 -10.44 -3.53
C THR A 51 12.19 -10.85 -2.40
N ASN A 52 13.39 -11.38 -2.70
CA ASN A 52 14.26 -12.07 -1.73
C ASN A 52 13.54 -13.23 -1.05
N HIS A 53 12.84 -14.06 -1.84
CA HIS A 53 12.07 -15.24 -1.41
C HIS A 53 10.97 -14.99 -0.35
N ASN A 54 10.61 -13.74 -0.05
CA ASN A 54 9.73 -13.39 1.05
C ASN A 54 8.24 -13.55 0.70
N LEU A 55 7.59 -14.59 1.23
CA LEU A 55 6.19 -14.95 0.90
C LEU A 55 5.16 -13.85 1.19
N ASN A 56 5.45 -12.95 2.14
CA ASN A 56 4.57 -11.82 2.45
C ASN A 56 4.61 -10.77 1.34
N ARG A 57 5.76 -10.58 0.66
CA ARG A 57 5.84 -9.78 -0.57
C ARG A 57 5.05 -10.43 -1.70
N LEU A 58 5.08 -11.75 -1.83
CA LEU A 58 4.25 -12.45 -2.82
C LEU A 58 2.76 -12.25 -2.57
N GLY A 59 2.30 -12.45 -1.32
CA GLY A 59 0.92 -12.19 -0.93
C GLY A 59 0.52 -10.76 -1.29
N THR A 60 1.40 -9.80 -1.00
CA THR A 60 1.17 -8.39 -1.34
C THR A 60 1.01 -8.16 -2.84
N ILE A 61 1.86 -8.78 -3.68
CA ILE A 61 1.72 -8.75 -5.14
C ILE A 61 0.38 -9.37 -5.57
N ARG A 62 -0.02 -10.51 -4.99
CA ARG A 62 -1.31 -11.15 -5.29
C ARG A 62 -2.50 -10.23 -4.97
N GLN A 63 -2.47 -9.53 -3.84
CA GLN A 63 -3.51 -8.56 -3.50
C GLN A 63 -3.54 -7.36 -4.46
N LEU A 64 -2.37 -6.86 -4.87
CA LEU A 64 -2.27 -5.82 -5.89
C LEU A 64 -2.80 -6.30 -7.25
N THR A 65 -2.60 -7.57 -7.61
CA THR A 65 -3.22 -8.17 -8.80
C THR A 65 -4.74 -8.10 -8.73
N ARG A 66 -5.35 -8.53 -7.60
CA ARG A 66 -6.81 -8.48 -7.43
C ARG A 66 -7.35 -7.05 -7.52
N SER A 67 -6.68 -6.11 -6.85
CA SER A 67 -7.09 -4.70 -6.83
C SER A 67 -6.95 -4.05 -8.20
N THR A 68 -5.86 -4.33 -8.91
CA THR A 68 -5.63 -3.82 -10.28
C THR A 68 -6.66 -4.40 -11.24
N LEU A 69 -6.94 -5.70 -11.16
CA LEU A 69 -7.96 -6.35 -11.99
C LEU A 69 -9.35 -5.72 -11.78
N ALA A 70 -9.72 -5.44 -10.52
CA ALA A 70 -10.98 -4.76 -10.21
C ALA A 70 -11.07 -3.37 -10.84
N GLU A 71 -10.02 -2.56 -10.66
CA GLU A 71 -9.91 -1.20 -11.15
C GLU A 71 -9.92 -1.14 -12.68
N THR A 72 -9.05 -1.89 -13.35
CA THR A 72 -8.86 -1.80 -14.81
C THR A 72 -10.01 -2.40 -15.61
N HIS A 73 -10.72 -3.38 -15.05
CA HIS A 73 -11.89 -4.01 -15.70
C HIS A 73 -13.22 -3.53 -15.13
N LYS A 74 -13.22 -2.51 -14.26
CA LYS A 74 -14.42 -1.92 -13.66
C LYS A 74 -15.36 -2.98 -13.07
N LEU A 75 -14.79 -3.98 -12.39
CA LEU A 75 -15.56 -5.08 -11.83
C LEU A 75 -16.59 -4.56 -10.83
N SER A 76 -17.70 -5.26 -10.64
CA SER A 76 -18.72 -4.86 -9.67
C SER A 76 -19.47 -6.04 -9.06
N GLY A 77 -20.15 -5.79 -7.93
CA GLY A 77 -21.03 -6.77 -7.28
C GLY A 77 -20.37 -8.13 -7.06
N LYS A 78 -20.97 -9.19 -7.64
CA LYS A 78 -20.48 -10.57 -7.53
C LYS A 78 -19.08 -10.77 -8.10
N GLN A 79 -18.67 -9.99 -9.10
CA GLN A 79 -17.31 -10.08 -9.66
C GLN A 79 -16.27 -9.69 -8.59
N VAL A 80 -16.51 -8.59 -7.87
CA VAL A 80 -15.60 -8.15 -6.80
C VAL A 80 -15.62 -9.14 -5.63
N GLN A 81 -16.81 -9.62 -5.26
CA GLN A 81 -16.94 -10.64 -4.21
C GLN A 81 -16.12 -11.90 -4.53
N ARG A 82 -16.01 -12.27 -5.81
CA ARG A 82 -15.28 -13.48 -6.21
C ARG A 82 -13.77 -13.29 -6.34
N LEU A 83 -13.25 -12.07 -6.28
CA LEU A 83 -11.82 -11.78 -6.48
C LEU A 83 -10.91 -12.49 -5.47
N VAL A 84 -11.37 -12.65 -4.23
CA VAL A 84 -10.55 -13.31 -3.21
C VAL A 84 -10.27 -14.78 -3.56
N TYR A 85 -11.17 -15.40 -4.34
CA TYR A 85 -11.05 -16.79 -4.83
C TYR A 85 -10.28 -16.91 -6.15
N LEU A 86 -9.87 -15.79 -6.77
CA LEU A 86 -9.08 -15.81 -8.00
C LEU A 86 -7.81 -16.66 -7.79
N PRO A 87 -7.61 -17.76 -8.55
CA PRO A 87 -6.38 -18.53 -8.47
C PRO A 87 -5.21 -17.67 -8.92
N LEU A 88 -4.30 -17.38 -7.98
CA LEU A 88 -3.09 -16.61 -8.24
C LEU A 88 -1.85 -17.47 -7.95
N PRO A 89 -0.74 -17.23 -8.67
CA PRO A 89 0.47 -18.03 -8.50
C PRO A 89 0.97 -18.04 -7.04
N LYS A 90 1.19 -19.24 -6.49
CA LYS A 90 1.82 -19.41 -5.17
C LYS A 90 3.34 -19.20 -5.20
N ARG A 91 3.92 -19.08 -6.40
CA ARG A 91 5.33 -18.73 -6.67
C ARG A 91 5.37 -17.96 -7.99
N LEU A 92 6.27 -16.98 -8.12
CA LEU A 92 6.53 -16.32 -9.40
C LEU A 92 7.65 -17.04 -10.18
N THR A 93 7.35 -17.46 -11.39
CA THR A 93 8.30 -18.11 -12.31
C THR A 93 8.26 -17.37 -13.64
N ALA A 94 9.27 -17.58 -14.48
CA ALA A 94 9.31 -16.98 -15.81
C ALA A 94 8.06 -17.25 -16.69
N LYS A 95 7.22 -18.23 -16.31
CA LYS A 95 5.97 -18.57 -17.00
C LYS A 95 4.76 -17.74 -16.57
N ASN A 96 4.78 -17.15 -15.38
CA ASN A 96 3.58 -16.55 -14.78
C ASN A 96 3.70 -15.05 -14.44
N PHE A 97 4.83 -14.42 -14.80
CA PHE A 97 4.94 -12.98 -14.80
C PHE A 97 5.95 -12.48 -15.84
N THR A 98 5.83 -11.19 -16.18
CA THR A 98 6.83 -10.42 -16.91
C THR A 98 7.10 -9.10 -16.19
N LEU A 99 8.33 -8.60 -16.32
CA LEU A 99 8.72 -7.30 -15.80
C LEU A 99 9.13 -6.41 -16.98
N SER A 100 8.49 -5.25 -17.08
CA SER A 100 8.83 -4.18 -18.04
C SER A 100 9.30 -2.94 -17.30
N GLN A 101 9.66 -1.88 -18.03
CA GLN A 101 10.04 -0.59 -17.41
C GLN A 101 8.88 0.11 -16.67
N ARG A 102 7.62 -0.31 -16.91
CA ARG A 102 6.42 0.37 -16.38
C ARG A 102 5.55 -0.53 -15.50
N TYR A 103 5.59 -1.84 -15.73
CA TYR A 103 4.68 -2.79 -15.08
C TYR A 103 5.39 -4.09 -14.70
N LEU A 104 4.98 -4.65 -13.56
CA LEU A 104 5.05 -6.08 -13.29
C LEU A 104 3.72 -6.68 -13.74
N THR A 105 3.72 -7.50 -14.78
CA THR A 105 2.51 -8.12 -15.31
C THR A 105 2.39 -9.54 -14.79
N ILE A 106 1.29 -9.87 -14.12
CA ILE A 106 0.98 -11.24 -13.71
C ILE A 106 0.18 -11.92 -14.81
N HIS A 107 0.64 -13.09 -15.25
CA HIS A 107 -0.06 -13.93 -16.21
C HIS A 107 -0.97 -14.91 -15.48
N LEU A 108 -2.27 -14.77 -15.71
CA LEU A 108 -3.31 -15.57 -15.08
C LEU A 108 -3.57 -16.83 -15.89
N THR A 109 -3.85 -17.92 -15.19
CA THR A 109 -4.46 -19.11 -15.80
C THR A 109 -5.91 -18.81 -16.20
N LYS A 110 -6.56 -19.73 -16.93
CA LYS A 110 -7.99 -19.63 -17.24
C LYS A 110 -8.78 -19.32 -15.96
N ASN A 111 -9.59 -18.26 -16.02
CA ASN A 111 -10.36 -17.75 -14.88
C ASN A 111 -11.69 -17.18 -15.38
N GLU A 112 -12.59 -16.95 -14.45
CA GLU A 112 -13.96 -16.48 -14.73
C GLU A 112 -14.05 -15.05 -15.29
N TYR A 113 -12.98 -14.25 -15.17
CA TYR A 113 -12.95 -12.88 -15.69
C TYR A 113 -12.48 -12.84 -17.15
N GLY A 114 -12.02 -13.96 -17.72
CA GLY A 114 -11.45 -14.01 -19.08
C GLY A 114 -10.14 -13.24 -19.23
N VAL A 115 -9.53 -12.77 -18.13
CA VAL A 115 -8.33 -11.92 -18.18
C VAL A 115 -7.07 -12.78 -18.16
N LYS A 116 -6.18 -12.56 -19.13
CA LYS A 116 -4.88 -13.27 -19.20
C LYS A 116 -3.74 -12.53 -18.50
N ASN A 117 -3.75 -11.20 -18.51
CA ASN A 117 -2.64 -10.37 -18.07
C ASN A 117 -3.15 -9.26 -17.15
N VAL A 118 -2.52 -9.10 -15.99
CA VAL A 118 -2.80 -7.99 -15.06
C VAL A 118 -1.54 -7.16 -14.87
N PRO A 119 -1.44 -5.98 -15.50
CA PRO A 119 -0.26 -5.12 -15.43
C PRO A 119 -0.29 -4.23 -14.17
N ILE A 120 0.51 -4.57 -13.15
CA ILE A 120 0.63 -3.77 -11.93
C ILE A 120 1.66 -2.66 -12.16
N PRO A 121 1.29 -1.37 -12.03
CA PRO A 121 2.23 -0.27 -12.14
C PRO A 121 3.38 -0.36 -11.12
N LEU A 122 4.63 -0.11 -11.55
CA LEU A 122 5.81 -0.26 -10.67
C LEU A 122 5.82 0.67 -9.46
N ASN A 123 5.18 1.83 -9.53
CA ASN A 123 5.03 2.72 -8.37
C ASN A 123 4.16 2.11 -7.25
N LYS A 124 3.25 1.18 -7.57
CA LYS A 124 2.48 0.43 -6.55
C LYS A 124 3.32 -0.68 -5.91
N LEU A 125 4.53 -0.95 -6.39
CA LEU A 125 5.42 -2.02 -5.92
C LEU A 125 6.64 -1.50 -5.13
N THR A 126 6.75 -0.19 -4.93
CA THR A 126 7.80 0.44 -4.12
C THR A 126 7.85 -0.19 -2.71
N GLY A 127 9.01 -0.77 -2.35
CA GLY A 127 9.24 -1.45 -1.06
C GLY A 127 8.69 -2.88 -0.97
N ILE A 128 7.92 -3.32 -1.97
CA ILE A 128 7.40 -4.69 -2.10
C ILE A 128 8.36 -5.55 -2.94
N ILE A 129 8.88 -5.03 -4.06
CA ILE A 129 9.98 -5.66 -4.79
C ILE A 129 11.30 -4.95 -4.49
N LEU A 130 12.44 -5.61 -4.76
CA LEU A 130 13.76 -5.01 -4.53
C LEU A 130 13.99 -3.79 -5.46
N ASN A 131 14.51 -2.69 -4.91
CA ASN A 131 14.77 -1.43 -5.63
C ASN A 131 15.53 -1.62 -6.95
N ARG A 132 16.48 -2.57 -7.02
CA ARG A 132 17.23 -2.88 -8.26
C ARG A 132 16.37 -3.28 -9.47
N TYR A 133 15.09 -3.57 -9.26
CA TYR A 133 14.11 -3.90 -10.30
C TYR A 133 13.07 -2.78 -10.54
N LEU A 134 13.24 -1.64 -9.88
CA LEU A 134 12.42 -0.45 -10.04
C LEU A 134 13.22 0.65 -10.74
N PRO A 135 12.57 1.51 -11.56
CA PRO A 135 13.14 2.81 -11.92
C PRO A 135 13.51 3.61 -10.68
N ALA A 136 14.65 4.31 -10.70
CA ALA A 136 15.18 5.05 -9.53
C ALA A 136 14.15 6.00 -8.88
N LYS A 137 13.26 6.62 -9.67
CA LYS A 137 12.17 7.49 -9.17
C LYS A 137 11.13 6.76 -8.29
N TYR A 138 11.12 5.43 -8.31
CA TYR A 138 10.26 4.57 -7.50
C TYR A 138 11.04 3.82 -6.42
N ASP A 139 12.33 4.12 -6.25
CA ASP A 139 13.11 3.55 -5.17
C ASP A 139 12.45 3.83 -3.84
N PHE A 140 12.28 2.77 -3.06
CA PHE A 140 11.83 2.95 -1.71
C PHE A 140 12.93 3.64 -0.91
N THR A 141 12.69 4.90 -0.55
CA THR A 141 13.45 5.63 0.45
C THR A 141 12.65 5.69 1.73
N LYS A 142 13.26 5.29 2.85
CA LYS A 142 12.61 5.36 4.16
C LYS A 142 12.16 6.81 4.43
N PRO A 143 10.86 7.08 4.61
CA PRO A 143 10.38 8.42 4.85
C PRO A 143 10.98 9.00 6.13
N LYS A 144 11.37 10.28 6.08
CA LYS A 144 11.61 11.06 7.31
C LYS A 144 10.23 11.27 7.96
N THR A 145 10.02 10.76 9.16
CA THR A 145 8.78 10.99 9.92
C THR A 145 9.05 11.86 11.13
N ALA A 146 8.01 12.49 11.66
CA ALA A 146 8.07 13.13 12.97
C ALA A 146 8.61 12.15 14.04
N LYS A 147 9.27 12.71 15.06
CA LYS A 147 9.88 11.93 16.15
C LYS A 147 8.83 11.10 16.91
N LYS A 148 7.60 11.64 17.10
CA LYS A 148 6.47 10.95 17.73
C LYS A 148 5.27 10.87 16.78
N VAL A 149 4.82 9.66 16.46
CA VAL A 149 3.68 9.40 15.56
C VAL A 149 2.70 8.41 16.18
N VAL A 150 1.40 8.55 15.88
CA VAL A 150 0.34 7.61 16.28
C VAL A 150 -0.71 7.48 15.18
N ALA A 151 -1.38 6.33 15.10
CA ALA A 151 -2.52 6.11 14.22
C ALA A 151 -3.80 5.96 15.05
N LEU A 152 -4.82 6.78 14.77
CA LEU A 152 -6.18 6.57 15.27
C LEU A 152 -6.92 5.63 14.36
N THR A 153 -7.56 4.62 14.95
CA THR A 153 -8.36 3.64 14.23
C THR A 153 -9.72 3.45 14.88
N PHE A 154 -10.75 3.23 14.07
CA PHE A 154 -12.14 3.11 14.50
C PHE A 154 -12.77 1.85 13.92
N ASP A 155 -13.37 1.02 14.75
CA ASP A 155 -14.01 -0.25 14.38
C ASP A 155 -15.55 -0.15 14.43
N ASP A 156 -16.21 -1.12 13.80
CA ASP A 156 -17.66 -1.40 13.78
C ASP A 156 -18.56 -0.52 12.92
N GLY A 157 -18.10 0.67 12.54
CA GLY A 157 -18.84 1.57 11.65
C GLY A 157 -19.10 1.04 10.23
N PRO A 158 -19.75 1.84 9.37
CA PRO A 158 -20.23 3.19 9.66
C PRO A 158 -21.56 3.21 10.45
N ASP A 159 -21.64 4.10 11.43
CA ASP A 159 -22.89 4.52 12.10
C ASP A 159 -23.48 5.75 11.39
N PRO A 160 -24.81 5.85 11.20
CA PRO A 160 -25.43 6.94 10.45
C PRO A 160 -25.29 8.32 11.08
N THR A 161 -25.04 8.41 12.39
CA THR A 161 -25.04 9.66 13.16
C THR A 161 -23.65 10.00 13.69
N LEU A 162 -22.97 9.02 14.27
CA LEU A 162 -21.72 9.16 15.00
C LEU A 162 -20.52 9.22 14.07
N THR A 163 -20.43 8.35 13.05
CA THR A 163 -19.34 8.39 12.07
C THR A 163 -19.27 9.76 11.37
N PRO A 164 -20.36 10.37 10.86
CA PRO A 164 -20.30 11.73 10.30
C PRO A 164 -19.85 12.81 11.30
N LYS A 165 -20.25 12.72 12.57
CA LYS A 165 -19.83 13.64 13.63
C LYS A 165 -18.33 13.51 13.92
N LEU A 166 -17.82 12.28 13.97
CA LEU A 166 -16.40 12.00 14.11
C LEU A 166 -15.61 12.53 12.91
N LEU A 167 -16.07 12.29 11.68
CA LEU A 167 -15.43 12.80 10.46
C LEU A 167 -15.31 14.32 10.44
N LYS A 168 -16.34 15.05 10.89
CA LYS A 168 -16.27 16.52 11.07
C LYS A 168 -15.20 16.91 12.07
N THR A 169 -15.07 16.17 13.17
CA THR A 169 -14.04 16.39 14.19
C THR A 169 -12.64 16.16 13.63
N LEU A 170 -12.40 15.02 12.99
CA LEU A 170 -11.11 14.69 12.36
C LEU A 170 -10.70 15.74 11.33
N LYS A 171 -11.63 16.18 10.48
CA LYS A 171 -11.41 17.26 9.52
C LYS A 171 -11.05 18.57 10.21
N LYS A 172 -11.79 18.99 11.25
CA LYS A 172 -11.51 20.22 12.03
C LYS A 172 -10.08 20.22 12.59
N TYR A 173 -9.59 19.06 13.05
CA TYR A 173 -8.26 18.94 13.60
C TYR A 173 -7.17 18.56 12.58
N HIS A 174 -7.52 18.39 11.29
CA HIS A 174 -6.59 17.91 10.26
C HIS A 174 -5.88 16.61 10.68
N VAL A 175 -6.65 15.66 11.20
CA VAL A 175 -6.15 14.36 11.68
C VAL A 175 -6.67 13.26 10.76
N PRO A 176 -5.80 12.52 10.07
CA PRO A 176 -6.23 11.33 9.34
C PRO A 176 -6.49 10.16 10.31
N ALA A 177 -7.39 9.26 9.94
CA ALA A 177 -7.66 8.02 10.65
C ALA A 177 -7.88 6.84 9.69
N THR A 178 -7.98 5.63 10.25
CA THR A 178 -8.38 4.42 9.52
C THR A 178 -9.65 3.83 10.14
N PHE A 179 -10.65 3.58 9.32
CA PHE A 179 -11.94 3.01 9.73
C PHE A 179 -12.00 1.54 9.28
N PHE A 180 -12.14 0.59 10.21
CA PHE A 180 -12.38 -0.81 9.92
C PHE A 180 -13.89 -1.03 9.92
N GLU A 181 -14.48 -1.00 8.73
CA GLU A 181 -15.93 -1.01 8.58
C GLU A 181 -16.49 -2.43 8.47
N VAL A 182 -17.65 -2.65 9.09
CA VAL A 182 -18.43 -3.88 9.01
C VAL A 182 -19.27 -3.84 7.74
N GLY A 183 -19.14 -4.86 6.88
CA GLY A 183 -19.72 -4.84 5.53
C GLY A 183 -21.24 -4.68 5.50
N SER A 184 -21.96 -5.26 6.46
CA SER A 184 -23.42 -5.08 6.55
C SER A 184 -23.83 -3.64 6.90
N SER A 185 -23.02 -2.90 7.64
CA SER A 185 -23.20 -1.46 7.90
C SER A 185 -22.89 -0.63 6.65
N VAL A 186 -21.83 -0.98 5.90
CA VAL A 186 -21.48 -0.32 4.63
C VAL A 186 -22.60 -0.38 3.60
N ILE A 187 -23.31 -1.53 3.50
CA ILE A 187 -24.46 -1.63 2.60
C ILE A 187 -25.60 -0.70 3.00
N LYS A 188 -25.83 -0.50 4.30
CA LYS A 188 -26.87 0.40 4.80
C LYS A 188 -26.50 1.87 4.59
N TYR A 189 -25.23 2.22 4.78
CA TYR A 189 -24.76 3.61 4.78
C TYR A 189 -23.58 3.89 3.83
N PRO A 190 -23.69 3.56 2.53
CA PRO A 190 -22.56 3.63 1.59
C PRO A 190 -22.08 5.07 1.34
N SER A 191 -22.94 6.07 1.54
CA SER A 191 -22.57 7.49 1.47
C SER A 191 -21.57 7.90 2.55
N ILE A 192 -21.59 7.24 3.71
CA ILE A 192 -20.70 7.53 4.82
C ILE A 192 -19.31 6.97 4.53
N SER A 193 -19.20 5.72 4.06
CA SER A 193 -17.92 5.16 3.60
C SER A 193 -17.29 6.00 2.48
N ARG A 194 -18.10 6.53 1.54
CA ARG A 194 -17.60 7.53 0.56
C ARG A 194 -17.04 8.79 1.23
N LEU A 195 -17.72 9.28 2.26
CA LEU A 195 -17.30 10.47 3.00
C LEU A 195 -15.99 10.23 3.76
N VAL A 196 -15.81 9.04 4.35
CA VAL A 196 -14.58 8.61 5.01
C VAL A 196 -13.38 8.80 4.07
N LEU A 197 -13.44 8.22 2.86
CA LEU A 197 -12.35 8.37 1.87
C LEU A 197 -12.23 9.80 1.34
N LYS A 198 -13.36 10.47 1.05
CA LYS A 198 -13.37 11.86 0.55
C LYS A 198 -12.66 12.81 1.52
N TYR A 199 -12.70 12.54 2.82
CA TYR A 199 -12.02 13.34 3.85
C TYR A 199 -10.57 12.90 4.12
N GLY A 200 -10.00 12.05 3.26
CA GLY A 200 -8.59 11.65 3.34
C GLY A 200 -8.30 10.57 4.37
N ASN A 201 -9.33 9.90 4.91
CA ASN A 201 -9.16 8.75 5.80
C ASN A 201 -9.02 7.46 4.98
N GLN A 202 -8.60 6.39 5.66
CA GLN A 202 -8.49 5.06 5.07
C GLN A 202 -9.66 4.18 5.52
N ILE A 203 -10.01 3.18 4.70
CA ILE A 203 -10.97 2.12 5.05
C ILE A 203 -10.26 0.77 5.03
N GLY A 204 -10.46 0.00 6.10
CA GLY A 204 -10.14 -1.41 6.22
C GLY A 204 -11.40 -2.27 6.33
N ASN A 205 -11.23 -3.58 6.18
CA ASN A 205 -12.32 -4.55 6.26
C ASN A 205 -12.41 -5.13 7.68
N HIS A 206 -13.61 -5.09 8.28
CA HIS A 206 -13.89 -5.61 9.62
C HIS A 206 -14.90 -6.76 9.63
N SER A 207 -14.85 -7.63 8.61
CA SER A 207 -15.81 -8.71 8.37
C SER A 207 -17.24 -8.22 8.05
N TRP A 208 -18.14 -9.15 7.76
CA TRP A 208 -19.48 -8.81 7.27
C TRP A 208 -20.48 -8.49 8.38
N ASN A 209 -20.49 -9.32 9.43
CA ASN A 209 -21.39 -9.19 10.57
C ASN A 209 -20.70 -9.50 11.90
N HIS A 210 -19.39 -9.21 11.99
CA HIS A 210 -18.59 -9.26 13.21
C HIS A 210 -18.49 -10.63 13.93
N PRO A 211 -18.42 -11.79 13.24
CA PRO A 211 -18.18 -13.07 13.93
C PRO A 211 -16.72 -13.22 14.34
N GLN A 212 -16.47 -14.04 15.36
CA GLN A 212 -15.11 -14.57 15.63
C GLN A 212 -14.66 -15.43 14.46
N LEU A 213 -13.74 -14.93 13.64
CA LEU A 213 -13.36 -15.60 12.38
C LEU A 213 -12.71 -16.96 12.62
N THR A 214 -12.03 -17.18 13.75
CA THR A 214 -11.38 -18.47 14.04
C THR A 214 -12.36 -19.58 14.41
N SER A 215 -13.59 -19.24 14.82
CA SER A 215 -14.67 -20.22 15.03
C SER A 215 -15.30 -20.71 13.72
N LEU A 216 -15.06 -20.00 12.61
CA LEU A 216 -15.60 -20.34 11.30
C LEU A 216 -14.64 -21.25 10.53
N ASN A 217 -15.21 -22.12 9.69
CA ASN A 217 -14.44 -22.80 8.64
C ASN A 217 -13.93 -21.80 7.58
N ASN A 218 -12.93 -22.20 6.80
CA ASN A 218 -12.25 -21.31 5.85
C ASN A 218 -13.21 -20.66 4.84
N SER A 219 -14.19 -21.41 4.33
CA SER A 219 -15.16 -20.88 3.36
C SER A 219 -16.05 -19.79 3.97
N LYS A 220 -16.57 -20.02 5.17
CA LYS A 220 -17.39 -19.04 5.91
C LYS A 220 -16.57 -17.80 6.28
N ALA A 221 -15.34 -17.97 6.80
CA ALA A 221 -14.46 -16.85 7.12
C ALA A 221 -14.07 -16.04 5.87
N LEU A 222 -13.78 -16.70 4.76
CA LEU A 222 -13.46 -16.02 3.50
C LEU A 222 -14.67 -15.27 2.93
N ARG A 223 -15.88 -15.81 3.09
CA ARG A 223 -17.13 -15.16 2.69
C ARG A 223 -17.41 -13.88 3.49
N GLN A 224 -17.04 -13.83 4.77
CA GLN A 224 -17.14 -12.61 5.59
C GLN A 224 -16.29 -11.47 5.00
N ILE A 225 -15.05 -11.77 4.61
CA ILE A 225 -14.15 -10.80 4.02
C ILE A 225 -14.63 -10.40 2.62
N SER A 226 -15.04 -11.37 1.79
CA SER A 226 -15.40 -11.14 0.39
C SER A 226 -16.66 -10.31 0.20
N LEU A 227 -17.70 -10.53 1.04
CA LEU A 227 -18.91 -9.71 1.04
C LEU A 227 -18.60 -8.26 1.42
N THR A 228 -17.72 -8.08 2.41
CA THR A 228 -17.32 -6.77 2.92
C THR A 228 -16.46 -6.01 1.90
N ASP A 229 -15.53 -6.69 1.23
CA ASP A 229 -14.77 -6.12 0.12
C ASP A 229 -15.69 -5.63 -1.00
N ALA A 230 -16.68 -6.42 -1.39
CA ALA A 230 -17.65 -6.05 -2.42
C ALA A 230 -18.52 -4.84 -2.00
N ALA A 231 -18.94 -4.77 -0.74
CA ALA A 231 -19.71 -3.64 -0.22
C ALA A 231 -18.89 -2.34 -0.19
N ILE A 232 -17.66 -2.39 0.34
CA ILE A 232 -16.76 -1.25 0.39
C ILE A 232 -16.40 -0.79 -1.03
N TYR A 233 -16.08 -1.73 -1.92
CA TYR A 233 -15.78 -1.39 -3.31
C TYR A 233 -16.98 -0.77 -4.02
N LYS A 234 -18.19 -1.32 -3.85
CA LYS A 234 -19.41 -0.73 -4.43
C LYS A 234 -19.64 0.69 -3.92
N ALA A 235 -19.38 0.93 -2.64
CA ALA A 235 -19.54 2.25 -2.04
C ALA A 235 -18.49 3.23 -2.56
N THR A 236 -17.23 2.80 -2.70
CA THR A 236 -16.07 3.70 -2.76
C THR A 236 -15.19 3.59 -4.01
N GLY A 237 -15.38 2.55 -4.82
CA GLY A 237 -14.50 2.19 -5.93
C GLY A 237 -13.15 1.60 -5.51
N THR A 238 -12.94 1.34 -4.21
CA THR A 238 -11.63 0.91 -3.68
C THR A 238 -11.70 -0.45 -2.99
N ILE A 239 -10.83 -1.35 -3.46
CA ILE A 239 -10.13 -2.42 -2.72
C ILE A 239 -9.70 -2.07 -1.30
N PRO A 240 -10.41 -2.33 -0.16
CA PRO A 240 -9.75 -2.14 1.13
C PRO A 240 -8.45 -2.95 1.13
N TYR A 241 -7.38 -2.42 1.74
CA TYR A 241 -6.08 -3.09 1.74
C TYR A 241 -5.83 -3.83 3.06
N TYR A 242 -6.29 -3.25 4.17
CA TYR A 242 -6.13 -3.80 5.52
C TYR A 242 -7.33 -4.66 5.94
N ILE A 243 -7.09 -5.64 6.81
CA ILE A 243 -8.13 -6.37 7.54
C ILE A 243 -7.86 -6.22 9.03
N ARG A 244 -8.90 -5.98 9.81
CA ARG A 244 -8.87 -6.17 11.27
C ARG A 244 -9.91 -7.24 11.60
N PRO A 245 -9.51 -8.42 12.06
CA PRO A 245 -10.45 -9.43 12.53
C PRO A 245 -11.22 -8.94 13.76
N PRO A 246 -12.54 -9.15 13.85
CA PRO A 246 -13.32 -8.95 15.06
C PRO A 246 -12.63 -9.52 16.29
N TYR A 247 -12.68 -8.80 17.42
CA TYR A 247 -12.06 -9.17 18.70
C TYR A 247 -10.52 -9.31 18.65
N GLY A 248 -9.87 -8.98 17.52
CA GLY A 248 -8.47 -9.29 17.28
C GLY A 248 -8.20 -10.80 17.17
N ASP A 249 -9.24 -11.61 16.98
CA ASP A 249 -9.18 -13.07 16.96
C ASP A 249 -8.69 -13.58 15.60
N VAL A 250 -7.42 -14.00 15.57
CA VAL A 250 -6.75 -14.47 14.35
C VAL A 250 -5.65 -15.47 14.69
N ASN A 251 -5.56 -16.52 13.89
CA ASN A 251 -4.49 -17.50 13.90
C ASN A 251 -3.92 -17.67 12.49
N SER A 252 -2.87 -18.50 12.34
CA SER A 252 -2.22 -18.75 11.04
C SER A 252 -3.18 -19.24 9.98
N ARG A 253 -4.19 -20.05 10.35
CA ARG A 253 -5.22 -20.52 9.42
C ARG A 253 -6.00 -19.36 8.84
N ILE A 254 -6.52 -18.46 9.68
CA ILE A 254 -7.36 -17.32 9.26
C ILE A 254 -6.54 -16.23 8.58
N GLY A 255 -5.43 -15.83 9.19
CA GLY A 255 -4.61 -14.71 8.73
C GLY A 255 -3.98 -14.88 7.34
N ASN A 256 -3.80 -16.13 6.90
CA ASN A 256 -3.24 -16.47 5.59
C ASN A 256 -4.29 -16.64 4.47
N LEU A 257 -5.59 -16.46 4.74
CA LEU A 257 -6.66 -16.73 3.75
C LEU A 257 -6.79 -15.66 2.65
N TYR A 258 -6.31 -14.43 2.88
CA TYR A 258 -6.73 -13.25 2.08
C TYR A 258 -5.60 -12.44 1.45
N ASP A 259 -4.33 -12.79 1.69
CA ASP A 259 -3.16 -12.06 1.18
C ASP A 259 -3.07 -10.59 1.60
N ARG A 260 -3.46 -10.26 2.84
CA ARG A 260 -3.57 -8.88 3.31
C ARG A 260 -2.93 -8.67 4.68
N PRO A 261 -2.45 -7.45 4.99
CA PRO A 261 -1.96 -7.12 6.32
C PRO A 261 -3.11 -7.22 7.34
N ILE A 262 -2.83 -7.87 8.47
CA ILE A 262 -3.73 -7.92 9.61
C ILE A 262 -3.34 -6.80 10.58
N ILE A 263 -4.25 -5.86 10.82
CA ILE A 263 -4.02 -4.72 11.69
C ILE A 263 -4.64 -5.00 13.05
N ARG A 264 -3.80 -5.02 14.07
CA ARG A 264 -4.19 -5.08 15.48
C ARG A 264 -3.97 -3.70 16.10
N TRP A 265 -3.69 -3.64 17.38
CA TRP A 265 -3.48 -2.39 18.11
C TRP A 265 -2.50 -2.63 19.26
N SER A 266 -1.81 -1.56 19.66
CA SER A 266 -0.97 -1.54 20.86
C SER A 266 -1.65 -0.81 22.02
N VAL A 267 -2.69 -0.03 21.71
CA VAL A 267 -3.50 0.71 22.68
C VAL A 267 -4.97 0.37 22.45
N ASP A 268 -5.58 -0.30 23.43
CA ASP A 268 -7.03 -0.48 23.51
C ASP A 268 -7.60 0.67 24.33
N SER A 269 -8.45 1.51 23.74
CA SER A 269 -9.05 2.65 24.49
C SER A 269 -10.05 2.22 25.56
N ARG A 270 -10.51 0.96 25.52
CA ARG A 270 -11.58 0.40 26.36
C ARG A 270 -12.88 1.19 26.30
N ASP A 271 -13.08 1.98 25.24
CA ASP A 271 -14.27 2.80 25.05
C ASP A 271 -15.58 1.99 25.00
N TRP A 272 -15.53 0.82 24.36
CA TRP A 272 -16.60 -0.17 24.30
C TRP A 272 -17.00 -0.73 25.67
N SER A 273 -16.07 -0.75 26.64
CA SER A 273 -16.30 -1.27 27.99
C SER A 273 -16.63 -0.17 28.99
N TYR A 274 -15.95 0.97 28.90
CA TYR A 274 -16.13 2.06 29.86
C TYR A 274 -17.39 2.88 29.62
N LEU A 275 -17.75 3.09 28.35
CA LEU A 275 -18.85 3.99 27.94
C LEU A 275 -18.79 5.35 28.66
N ASN A 276 -17.58 5.86 28.94
CA ASN A 276 -17.35 7.08 29.70
C ASN A 276 -16.21 7.88 29.07
N THR A 277 -16.53 9.08 28.58
CA THR A 277 -15.61 9.93 27.84
C THR A 277 -14.34 10.26 28.61
N ALA A 278 -14.45 10.72 29.86
CA ALA A 278 -13.28 11.13 30.65
C ALA A 278 -12.35 9.94 30.95
N LYS A 279 -12.94 8.78 31.27
CA LYS A 279 -12.19 7.55 31.55
C LYS A 279 -11.47 7.04 30.29
N THR A 280 -12.15 7.03 29.14
CA THR A 280 -11.53 6.69 27.84
C THR A 280 -10.38 7.63 27.50
N VAL A 281 -10.56 8.95 27.66
CA VAL A 281 -9.49 9.93 27.43
C VAL A 281 -8.28 9.62 28.33
N SER A 282 -8.50 9.47 29.63
CA SER A 282 -7.44 9.21 30.60
C SER A 282 -6.66 7.93 30.24
N HIS A 283 -7.38 6.85 29.93
CA HIS A 283 -6.79 5.56 29.56
C HIS A 283 -5.96 5.62 28.28
N VAL A 284 -6.48 6.24 27.22
CA VAL A 284 -5.72 6.41 25.96
C VAL A 284 -4.46 7.23 26.20
N LEU A 285 -4.56 8.31 26.97
CA LEU A 285 -3.42 9.18 27.25
C LEU A 285 -2.36 8.51 28.14
N SER A 286 -2.71 7.59 29.03
CA SER A 286 -1.74 6.91 29.89
C SER A 286 -1.02 5.74 29.19
N THR A 287 -1.65 5.16 28.16
CA THR A 287 -1.14 3.96 27.47
C THR A 287 -0.51 4.25 26.10
N THR A 288 -0.71 5.44 25.54
CA THR A 288 -0.16 5.81 24.22
C THR A 288 1.35 6.03 24.26
N THR A 289 2.07 5.30 23.41
CA THR A 289 3.50 5.43 23.17
C THR A 289 3.81 5.82 21.72
N ASN A 290 5.08 6.13 21.42
CA ASN A 290 5.48 6.43 20.05
C ASN A 290 5.25 5.22 19.14
N GLY A 291 4.52 5.42 18.05
CA GLY A 291 4.22 4.36 17.10
C GLY A 291 2.92 3.61 17.39
N SER A 292 2.14 4.00 18.40
CA SER A 292 0.92 3.27 18.74
C SER A 292 -0.13 3.29 17.63
N ILE A 293 -0.82 2.16 17.48
CA ILE A 293 -2.12 2.06 16.82
C ILE A 293 -3.17 2.03 17.93
N ILE A 294 -4.05 3.03 17.95
CA ILE A 294 -5.09 3.21 18.97
C ILE A 294 -6.41 2.65 18.45
N LEU A 295 -6.96 1.65 19.13
CA LEU A 295 -8.29 1.08 18.90
C LEU A 295 -9.36 1.91 19.60
N MET A 296 -10.36 2.37 18.84
CA MET A 296 -11.59 3.00 19.30
C MET A 296 -12.76 2.48 18.44
N HIS A 297 -13.99 2.83 18.80
CA HIS A 297 -15.23 2.43 18.11
C HIS A 297 -16.08 3.66 17.82
N ASP A 298 -16.41 3.92 16.55
CA ASP A 298 -17.16 5.10 16.14
C ASP A 298 -18.69 4.92 16.20
N ILE A 299 -19.14 3.88 16.89
CA ILE A 299 -20.54 3.53 17.15
C ILE A 299 -21.01 3.93 18.56
N HIS A 300 -20.13 4.49 19.39
CA HIS A 300 -20.46 4.92 20.75
C HIS A 300 -20.32 6.44 20.92
N ALA A 301 -21.38 7.10 21.40
CA ALA A 301 -21.39 8.56 21.56
C ALA A 301 -20.29 9.07 22.49
N THR A 302 -19.98 8.33 23.55
CA THR A 302 -18.93 8.67 24.52
C THR A 302 -17.53 8.50 23.95
N SER A 303 -17.32 7.53 23.04
CA SER A 303 -16.09 7.37 22.28
C SER A 303 -15.85 8.54 21.32
N VAL A 304 -16.85 8.88 20.50
CA VAL A 304 -16.78 10.03 19.58
C VAL A 304 -16.55 11.34 20.34
N ALA A 305 -17.14 11.50 21.53
CA ALA A 305 -16.93 12.67 22.39
C ALA A 305 -15.51 12.74 22.99
N ALA A 306 -14.79 11.62 23.12
CA ALA A 306 -13.42 11.58 23.66
C ALA A 306 -12.37 12.08 22.65
N VAL A 307 -12.61 11.86 21.36
CA VAL A 307 -11.64 12.11 20.27
C VAL A 307 -11.08 13.55 20.27
N PRO A 308 -11.87 14.63 20.42
CA PRO A 308 -11.33 15.99 20.47
C PRO A 308 -10.25 16.19 21.55
N GLN A 309 -10.46 15.65 22.75
CA GLN A 309 -9.52 15.82 23.86
C GLN A 309 -8.28 14.93 23.70
N ILE A 310 -8.44 13.71 23.17
CA ILE A 310 -7.33 12.82 22.81
C ILE A 310 -6.42 13.53 21.79
N ILE A 311 -7.00 14.07 20.71
CA ILE A 311 -6.24 14.78 19.68
C ILE A 311 -5.47 15.96 20.25
N ARG A 312 -6.14 16.87 20.97
CA ARG A 312 -5.48 18.05 21.54
C ARG A 312 -4.34 17.67 22.48
N SER A 313 -4.58 16.70 23.36
CA SER A 313 -3.60 16.27 24.36
C SER A 313 -2.39 15.57 23.74
N LEU A 314 -2.59 14.67 22.78
CA LEU A 314 -1.46 14.00 22.10
C LEU A 314 -0.67 14.99 21.22
N LYS A 315 -1.33 15.91 20.52
CA LYS A 315 -0.63 17.00 19.80
C LYS A 315 0.21 17.84 20.76
N LYS A 316 -0.32 18.24 21.92
CA LYS A 316 0.43 18.97 22.97
C LYS A 316 1.66 18.19 23.46
N ARG A 317 1.60 16.86 23.46
CA ARG A 317 2.73 15.96 23.79
C ARG A 317 3.70 15.71 22.62
N GLY A 318 3.53 16.41 21.50
CA GLY A 318 4.39 16.36 20.32
C GLY A 318 4.08 15.23 19.34
N TYR A 319 2.93 14.57 19.45
CA TYR A 319 2.54 13.52 18.51
C TYR A 319 1.97 14.08 17.21
N THR A 320 2.37 13.47 16.10
CA THR A 320 1.73 13.64 14.79
C THR A 320 0.80 12.47 14.53
N PHE A 321 -0.46 12.74 14.18
CA PHE A 321 -1.38 11.71 13.76
C PHE A 321 -1.15 11.35 12.29
N VAL A 322 -1.10 10.05 12.00
CA VAL A 322 -0.76 9.52 10.68
C VAL A 322 -1.69 8.37 10.31
N THR A 323 -1.80 8.11 9.01
CA THR A 323 -2.42 6.88 8.49
C THR A 323 -1.56 5.65 8.82
N LEU A 324 -2.12 4.44 8.74
CA LEU A 324 -1.35 3.20 8.92
C LEU A 324 -0.20 3.06 7.92
N ALA A 325 -0.42 3.52 6.67
CA ALA A 325 0.60 3.52 5.63
C ALA A 325 1.79 4.42 5.99
N GLN A 326 1.52 5.60 6.56
CA GLN A 326 2.56 6.55 6.99
C GLN A 326 3.26 6.10 8.28
N LEU A 327 2.55 5.42 9.18
CA LEU A 327 3.06 4.97 10.47
C LEU A 327 4.28 4.06 10.33
N ASN A 328 4.20 3.02 9.49
CA ASN A 328 5.19 1.96 9.43
C ASN A 328 6.45 2.27 8.61
N GLN A 329 6.50 3.44 7.95
CA GLN A 329 7.60 3.89 7.09
C GLN A 329 7.94 2.95 5.92
N LYS A 330 7.40 1.74 5.86
CA LYS A 330 7.54 0.70 4.85
C LYS A 330 6.14 0.20 4.48
N PRO A 331 5.95 -0.37 3.28
CA PRO A 331 4.69 -1.04 2.95
C PRO A 331 4.38 -2.14 3.97
N LEU A 332 3.13 -2.17 4.42
CA LEU A 332 2.63 -3.29 5.23
C LEU A 332 2.41 -4.47 4.29
N LEU A 333 3.16 -5.54 4.50
CA LEU A 333 3.10 -6.77 3.72
C LEU A 333 1.95 -7.66 4.19
N ALA A 334 1.41 -8.44 3.25
CA ALA A 334 0.42 -9.47 3.47
C ALA A 334 0.83 -10.48 4.54
N ASN A 335 -0.15 -11.10 5.21
CA ASN A 335 0.03 -12.25 6.10
C ASN A 335 0.94 -11.97 7.31
N LEU A 336 1.05 -10.71 7.71
CA LEU A 336 1.68 -10.27 8.94
C LEU A 336 0.66 -9.55 9.81
N GLN A 337 0.84 -9.65 11.12
CA GLN A 337 0.09 -8.90 12.13
C GLN A 337 0.86 -7.64 12.52
N TYR A 338 0.20 -6.49 12.58
CA TYR A 338 0.80 -5.20 12.94
C TYR A 338 0.11 -4.63 14.19
N PHE A 339 0.89 -4.37 15.24
CA PHE A 339 0.40 -3.83 16.51
C PHE A 339 0.76 -2.34 16.68
N GLY A 340 1.85 -1.92 16.05
CA GLY A 340 2.36 -0.55 16.09
C GLY A 340 3.43 -0.32 15.02
N ARG A 341 4.06 0.85 15.04
CA ARG A 341 5.19 1.17 14.16
C ARG A 341 6.36 0.22 14.40
N ASN A 342 6.75 -0.51 13.37
CA ASN A 342 7.81 -1.54 13.43
C ASN A 342 7.50 -2.69 14.41
N ASP A 343 6.28 -2.81 14.91
CA ASP A 343 5.84 -3.92 15.75
C ASP A 343 4.93 -4.81 14.92
N PHE A 344 5.54 -5.83 14.30
CA PHE A 344 4.85 -6.80 13.48
C PHE A 344 5.48 -8.18 13.60
N ARG A 345 4.65 -9.21 13.39
CA ARG A 345 5.06 -10.61 13.46
C ARG A 345 4.24 -11.49 12.53
N GLY A 346 4.75 -12.68 12.25
CA GLY A 346 4.00 -13.75 11.59
C GLY A 346 2.86 -14.27 12.45
N PHE A 347 2.25 -15.36 12.00
CA PHE A 347 1.26 -16.10 12.75
C PHE A 347 1.84 -17.30 13.47
#